data_AF-A0A7Y8H9D2-F1
#
_entry.id   AF-A0A7Y8H9D2-F1
#
_cell.length_a   1.000
_cell.length_b   1.000
_cell.length_c   1.000
_cell.angle_alpha   90.00
_cell.angle_beta   90.00
_cell.angle_gamma   90.00
#
_symmetry.space_group_name_H-M   'P 1'
#
loop_
_entity.id
_entity.type
_entity.pdbx_description
1 polymer ?
#
loop_
_entity_poly.entity_id
_entity_poly.type
_entity_poly.pdbx_seq_one_letter_code
_entity_poly.pdbx_strand_id
1 'polypeptide(L)' 'MDFENRLKRELSQGVLKCLLEDCGYHVIPLGIEAVIREIACLDREAYKNLDFSDAVRFLPDFVFLIKA' A
#
# COMPACT_ATOMS: atom_id res chain seq x y z
N MET A 1 2.30 -4.60 -13.52
CA MET A 1 2.93 -3.33 -13.04
C MET A 1 4.45 -3.45 -13.17
N ASP A 2 5.16 -2.44 -13.70
CA ASP A 2 6.62 -2.52 -13.88
C ASP A 2 7.37 -2.85 -12.59
N PHE A 3 8.36 -3.73 -12.69
CA PHE A 3 9.18 -4.17 -11.54
C PHE A 3 9.80 -2.99 -10.78
N GLU A 4 10.31 -1.99 -11.51
CA GLU A 4 10.90 -0.79 -10.91
C GLU A 4 9.92 -0.02 -10.04
N ASN A 5 8.66 0.12 -10.48
CA ASN A 5 7.63 0.81 -9.72
C ASN A 5 7.24 0.04 -8.46
N ARG A 6 7.17 -1.30 -8.55
CA ARG A 6 6.93 -2.17 -7.39
C ARG A 6 8.06 -2.08 -6.37
N LEU A 7 9.32 -2.11 -6.84
CA LEU A 7 10.48 -2.02 -5.97
C LEU A 7 10.58 -0.66 -5.27
N LYS A 8 10.35 0.44 -6.01
CA LYS A 8 10.29 1.79 -5.44
C LYS A 8 9.21 1.89 -4.37
N ARG A 9 8.01 1.39 -4.66
CA ARG A 9 6.89 1.35 -3.71
C ARG A 9 7.29 0.60 -2.43
N GLU A 10 7.76 -0.64 -2.53
CA GLU A 10 8.13 -1.46 -1.37
C GLU A 10 9.20 -0.80 -0.50
N LEU A 11 10.25 -0.25 -1.11
CA LEU A 11 11.33 0.41 -0.37
C LEU A 11 10.83 1.67 0.32
N SER A 12 10.09 2.55 -0.37
CA SER A 12 9.57 3.79 0.20
C SER A 12 8.57 3.51 1.33
N GLN A 13 7.66 2.56 1.12
CA GLN A 13 6.65 2.15 2.10
C GLN A 13 7.31 1.51 3.34
N GLY A 14 8.28 0.62 3.13
CA GLY A 14 9.05 -0.02 4.21
C GLY A 14 9.83 0.99 5.05
N VAL A 15 10.57 1.91 4.41
CA VAL A 15 11.35 2.94 5.12
C VAL A 15 10.44 3.86 5.94
N LEU A 16 9.33 4.32 5.35
CA LEU A 16 8.37 5.18 6.05
C LEU A 16 7.76 4.47 7.26
N LYS A 17 7.37 3.20 7.11
CA LYS A 17 6.84 2.38 8.21
C LYS A 17 7.83 2.31 9.36
N CYS A 18 9.07 1.93 9.08
CA CYS A 18 10.10 1.81 10.12
C CYS A 18 10.34 3.13 10.86
N LEU A 19 10.38 4.26 10.13
CA LEU A 19 10.61 5.58 10.72
C LEU A 19 9.46 6.00 11.64
N LEU A 20 8.21 5.76 11.22
CA LEU A 20 7.04 6.06 12.02
C LEU A 20 6.93 5.15 13.25
N GLU A 21 7.26 3.86 13.12
CA GLU A 21 7.31 2.94 14.26
C GLU A 21 8.39 3.32 15.27
N ASP A 22 9.57 3.77 14.80
CA ASP A 22 10.64 4.30 15.65
C ASP A 22 10.21 5.56 16.40
N CYS A 23 9.43 6.43 15.76
CA CYS A 23 8.80 7.59 16.40
C CYS A 23 7.63 7.24 17.34
N GLY A 24 7.34 5.95 17.55
CA GLY A 24 6.32 5.48 18.49
C GLY A 24 4.90 5.40 17.92
N TYR A 25 4.70 5.64 16.62
CA TYR A 25 3.42 5.42 15.96
C TYR A 25 3.19 3.92 15.69
N HIS A 26 1.94 3.48 15.75
CA HIS A 26 1.59 2.15 15.25
C HIS A 26 1.10 2.26 13.80
N VAL A 27 1.86 1.70 12.86
CA VAL A 27 1.59 1.81 11.42
C VAL A 27 0.93 0.55 10.89
N ILE A 28 -0.24 0.72 10.27
CA ILE A 28 -1.04 -0.34 9.66
C ILE A 28 -1.00 -0.14 8.14
N PRO A 29 -0.40 -1.06 7.38
CA PRO A 29 -0.46 -1.01 5.91
C PRO A 29 -1.90 -1.32 5.49
N LEU A 30 -2.53 -0.37 4.77
CA LEU A 30 -3.92 -0.50 4.32
C LEU A 30 -4.02 -0.54 2.80
N GLY A 31 -2.94 -0.28 2.06
CA GLY A 31 -2.97 -0.26 0.60
C GLY A 31 -3.62 -1.51 -0.01
N ILE A 32 -4.38 -1.33 -1.09
CA ILE A 32 -5.14 -2.41 -1.76
C ILE A 32 -4.25 -3.61 -2.08
N GLU A 33 -3.02 -3.38 -2.52
CA GLU A 33 -2.06 -4.45 -2.85
C GLU A 33 -1.54 -5.20 -1.61
N ALA A 34 -1.56 -4.57 -0.43
CA ALA A 34 -1.24 -5.21 0.84
C ALA A 34 -2.42 -6.03 1.39
N VAL A 35 -3.66 -5.57 1.13
CA VAL A 35 -4.90 -6.22 1.55
C VAL A 35 -5.26 -7.40 0.63
N ILE A 36 -5.10 -7.22 -0.68
CA ILE A 36 -5.40 -8.23 -1.71
C ILE A 36 -4.13 -8.45 -2.54
N ARG A 37 -3.33 -9.42 -2.09
CA ARG A 37 -1.97 -9.68 -2.63
C ARG A 37 -1.99 -10.10 -4.09
N GLU A 38 -3.07 -10.73 -4.52
CA GLU A 38 -3.30 -11.23 -5.88
C GLU A 38 -3.31 -10.08 -6.90
N ILE A 39 -3.71 -8.88 -6.48
CA ILE A 39 -3.77 -7.69 -7.33
C ILE A 39 -2.35 -7.19 -7.68
N ALA A 40 -1.37 -7.36 -6.79
CA ALA A 40 0.01 -6.94 -7.03
C ALA A 40 0.68 -7.70 -8.19
N CYS A 41 0.12 -8.85 -8.56
CA CYS A 41 0.59 -9.67 -9.68
C CYS A 41 -0.10 -9.28 -11.01
N LEU A 42 -1.11 -8.42 -10.99
CA LEU A 42 -1.83 -8.03 -12.19
C LEU A 42 -1.03 -7.01 -13.02
N ASP A 43 -1.23 -7.10 -14.33
CA ASP A 43 -0.76 -6.05 -15.21
C ASP A 43 -1.62 -4.77 -15.06
N ARG A 44 -1.09 -3.62 -15.47
CA ARG A 44 -1.73 -2.32 -15.26
C ARG A 44 -3.11 -2.26 -15.91
N GLU A 45 -3.28 -2.88 -17.07
CA GLU A 45 -4.57 -2.92 -17.76
C GLU A 45 -5.57 -3.82 -17.02
N ALA A 46 -5.14 -5.01 -16.60
CA ALA A 46 -5.96 -5.92 -15.81
C ALA A 46 -6.37 -5.29 -14.47
N TYR A 47 -5.45 -4.58 -13.81
CA TYR A 47 -5.71 -3.83 -12.59
C TYR A 47 -6.79 -2.75 -12.80
N LYS A 48 -6.73 -2.00 -13.90
CA LYS A 48 -7.69 -0.93 -14.20
C LYS A 48 -9.09 -1.44 -14.51
N ASN A 49 -9.18 -2.67 -15.05
CA ASN A 49 -10.42 -3.34 -15.40
C ASN A 49 -11.08 -4.05 -14.21
N LEU A 50 -10.44 -4.06 -13.04
CA LEU A 50 -11.11 -4.50 -11.81
C LEU A 50 -12.20 -3.49 -11.49
N ASP A 51 -13.44 -3.96 -11.42
CA ASP A 51 -14.62 -3.18 -11.07
C ASP A 51 -14.67 -2.90 -9.56
N PHE A 52 -13.57 -2.38 -9.02
CA PHE A 52 -13.53 -1.94 -7.63
C PHE A 52 -14.26 -0.61 -7.49
N SER A 53 -15.07 -0.51 -6.45
CA SER A 53 -15.65 0.77 -6.03
C SER A 53 -14.54 1.81 -5.80
N ASP A 54 -14.83 3.07 -6.08
CA ASP A 54 -13.90 4.18 -5.85
C ASP A 54 -13.34 4.20 -4.41
N ALA A 55 -14.16 3.81 -3.43
CA ALA A 55 -13.75 3.72 -2.03
C ALA A 55 -12.56 2.77 -1.81
N VAL A 56 -12.49 1.67 -2.56
CA VAL A 56 -11.35 0.75 -2.54
C VAL A 56 -10.19 1.36 -3.32
N ARG A 57 -10.46 1.98 -4.47
CA ARG A 57 -9.43 2.55 -5.35
C ARG A 57 -8.64 3.71 -4.73
N PHE A 58 -9.30 4.50 -3.88
CA PHE A 58 -8.72 5.65 -3.16
C PHE A 58 -8.36 5.34 -1.71
N LEU A 59 -8.29 4.05 -1.37
CA LEU A 59 -7.97 3.61 -0.03
C LEU A 59 -6.51 3.97 0.30
N PRO A 60 -6.23 4.56 1.47
CA PRO A 60 -4.90 5.04 1.80
C PRO A 60 -3.89 3.89 1.89
N ASP A 61 -2.62 4.14 1.55
CA ASP A 61 -1.57 3.12 1.69
C ASP A 61 -1.27 2.77 3.15
N PHE A 62 -1.44 3.74 4.06
CA PHE A 62 -1.19 3.58 5.48
C PHE A 62 -2.27 4.24 6.33
N VAL A 63 -2.56 3.59 7.46
CA VAL A 63 -3.22 4.19 8.61
C VAL A 63 -2.25 4.12 9.77
N PHE A 64 -2.03 5.23 10.47
CA PHE A 64 -1.19 5.25 11.66
C PHE A 64 -2.01 5.67 12.87
N LEU A 65 -1.73 5.03 14.00
CA LEU A 65 -2.34 5.32 15.28
C LEU A 65 -1.29 5.97 16.17
N ILE A 66 -1.68 7.06 16.82
CA ILE A 66 -0.88 7.73 17.84
C ILE A 66 -0.97 6.88 19.11
N LYS A 67 0.17 6.38 19.60
CA LYS A 67 0.21 5.85 20.97
C LYS A 67 0.11 7.04 21.93
N ALA A 68 -1.02 7.12 22.64
CA ALA A 68 -1.19 8.01 23.77
C ALA A 68 -0.29 7.58 24.94
#